data_AF-A0A2D5AA07-F1
#
_entry.id   AF-A0A2D5AA07-F1
#
_cell.length_a   1.000
_cell.length_b   1.000
_cell.length_c   1.000
_cell.angle_alpha   90.00
_cell.angle_beta   90.00
_cell.angle_gamma   90.00
#
_symmetry.space_group_name_H-M   'P 1'
#
loop_
_entity.id
_entity.type
_entity.pdbx_description
1 polymer ?
#
loop_
_entity_poly.entity_id
_entity_poly.type
_entity_poly.pdbx_seq_one_letter_code
_entity_poly.pdbx_strand_id
1 'polypeptide(L)'
;MHKIIVPTLVFISLLAGCSASQSPTAELPWRPDASIGVGEYRLAARGTMPEDDVVKVELRFVHVGDPSRILAAPSLLVRAGETGEVMIEGGSTTVSALVRTEASDSTVIVVVDGTIAEDGVTRSRPQVRFAIDPSSADLAKVSDPAA
;
A
#
# COMPACT_ATOMS: atom_id res chain seq x y z
N MET A 1 -10.06 -75.05 -14.33
CA MET A 1 -8.69 -74.61 -14.69
C MET A 1 -8.77 -73.89 -16.04
N HIS A 2 -8.17 -72.70 -16.14
CA HIS A 2 -8.00 -71.85 -17.34
C HIS A 2 -9.25 -71.10 -17.84
N LYS A 3 -9.23 -69.82 -18.25
CA LYS A 3 -8.33 -68.65 -18.16
C LYS A 3 -9.10 -67.49 -18.87
N ILE A 4 -9.12 -66.28 -18.27
CA ILE A 4 -9.02 -64.90 -18.85
C ILE A 4 -9.79 -64.60 -20.19
N ILE A 5 -10.48 -63.49 -20.49
CA ILE A 5 -10.25 -62.03 -20.30
C ILE A 5 -11.60 -61.30 -20.56
N VAL A 6 -11.92 -60.32 -19.73
CA VAL A 6 -12.97 -59.30 -19.95
C VAL A 6 -12.33 -58.06 -20.59
N PRO A 7 -12.98 -57.40 -21.56
CA PRO A 7 -12.77 -55.98 -21.76
C PRO A 7 -14.14 -55.26 -21.76
N THR A 8 -14.50 -54.68 -20.62
CA THR A 8 -15.60 -53.72 -20.55
C THR A 8 -15.02 -52.37 -20.17
N LEU A 9 -14.91 -51.50 -21.17
CA LEU A 9 -14.66 -50.07 -21.05
C LEU A 9 -15.62 -49.45 -20.03
N VAL A 10 -15.07 -48.81 -18.99
CA VAL A 10 -15.80 -47.79 -18.22
C VAL A 10 -14.98 -46.51 -18.25
N PHE A 11 -15.49 -45.58 -19.05
CA PHE A 11 -15.07 -44.19 -19.17
C PHE A 11 -15.32 -43.50 -17.82
N ILE A 12 -14.25 -43.19 -17.09
CA ILE A 12 -14.32 -42.40 -15.85
C ILE A 12 -13.76 -41.01 -16.14
N SER A 13 -14.31 -40.02 -15.44
CA SER A 13 -13.84 -38.65 -15.25
C SER A 13 -14.16 -37.62 -16.35
N LEU A 14 -15.42 -37.19 -16.38
CA LEU A 14 -15.75 -35.82 -16.77
C LEU A 14 -15.65 -34.91 -15.54
N LEU A 15 -14.53 -34.18 -15.50
CA LEU A 15 -14.40 -32.80 -15.02
C LEU A 15 -14.95 -32.52 -13.61
N ALA A 16 -14.08 -32.70 -12.62
CA ALA A 16 -14.09 -31.82 -11.46
C ALA A 16 -14.08 -30.37 -12.01
N GLY A 17 -15.14 -29.63 -11.74
CA GLY A 17 -15.12 -28.18 -11.86
C GLY A 17 -14.07 -27.68 -10.88
N CYS A 18 -12.84 -27.53 -11.37
CA CYS A 18 -11.86 -26.69 -10.71
C CYS A 18 -12.48 -25.30 -10.71
N SER A 19 -12.97 -24.87 -9.55
CA SER A 19 -13.11 -23.47 -9.23
C SER A 19 -11.73 -22.83 -9.46
N ALA A 20 -11.50 -22.34 -10.67
CA ALA A 20 -10.43 -21.40 -10.94
C ALA A 20 -10.88 -20.06 -10.34
N SER A 21 -10.89 -20.02 -9.00
CA SER A 21 -10.88 -18.78 -8.26
C SER A 21 -9.52 -18.16 -8.52
N GLN A 22 -9.44 -17.32 -9.55
CA GLN A 22 -8.41 -16.30 -9.65
C GLN A 22 -8.82 -15.29 -10.72
N SER A 23 -9.13 -14.09 -10.27
CA SER A 23 -8.26 -13.00 -10.72
C SER A 23 -7.42 -12.66 -9.49
N PRO A 24 -6.10 -12.92 -9.49
CA PRO A 24 -5.26 -12.21 -8.56
C PRO A 24 -5.50 -10.75 -8.90
N THR A 25 -6.00 -9.97 -7.94
CA THR A 25 -5.97 -8.52 -8.04
C THR A 25 -4.53 -8.17 -8.35
N ALA A 26 -4.22 -7.96 -9.64
CA ALA A 26 -2.98 -7.41 -10.11
C ALA A 26 -3.04 -5.92 -9.78
N GLU A 27 -3.15 -5.61 -8.48
CA GLU A 27 -2.78 -4.31 -7.98
C GLU A 27 -1.32 -4.15 -8.40
N LEU A 28 -1.09 -3.20 -9.30
CA LEU A 28 0.24 -2.80 -9.71
C LEU A 28 1.09 -2.63 -8.44
N PRO A 29 2.35 -3.11 -8.43
CA PRO A 29 3.18 -3.07 -7.24
C PRO A 29 3.38 -1.60 -6.82
N TRP A 30 2.68 -1.20 -5.76
CA TRP A 30 2.82 0.11 -5.15
C TRP A 30 4.21 0.17 -4.52
N ARG A 31 5.08 1.02 -5.07
CA ARG A 31 6.44 1.23 -4.58
C ARG A 31 6.47 2.46 -3.66
N PRO A 32 6.80 2.30 -2.38
CA PRO A 32 6.94 3.42 -1.48
C PRO A 32 8.29 4.13 -1.68
N ASP A 33 8.32 5.43 -1.36
CA ASP A 33 9.56 6.20 -1.24
C ASP A 33 10.26 5.88 0.08
N ALA A 34 9.47 5.62 1.12
CA ALA A 34 9.97 5.16 2.41
C ALA A 34 9.06 4.11 3.05
N SER A 35 9.68 3.16 3.74
CA SER A 35 8.96 2.20 4.56
C SER A 35 9.77 1.82 5.79
N ILE A 36 9.07 1.62 6.91
CA ILE A 36 9.65 1.15 8.15
C ILE A 36 8.75 0.07 8.77
N GLY A 37 9.37 -0.98 9.30
CA GLY A 37 8.71 -1.99 10.12
C GLY A 37 8.96 -1.73 11.60
N VAL A 38 7.94 -1.85 12.43
CA VAL A 38 8.02 -1.76 13.90
C VAL A 38 7.14 -2.86 14.49
N GLY A 39 7.79 -3.91 15.00
CA GLY A 39 7.11 -5.12 15.46
C GLY A 39 6.37 -5.80 14.31
N GLU A 40 5.11 -6.14 14.53
CA GLU A 40 4.23 -6.76 13.53
C GLU A 40 3.57 -5.73 12.59
N TYR A 41 4.06 -4.51 12.53
CA TYR A 41 3.45 -3.46 11.70
C TYR A 41 4.46 -2.82 10.78
N ARG A 42 3.98 -2.35 9.64
CA ARG A 42 4.74 -1.56 8.69
C ARG A 42 3.95 -0.31 8.31
N LEU A 43 4.65 0.81 8.35
CA LEU A 43 4.24 2.03 7.67
C LEU A 43 5.05 2.15 6.39
N ALA A 44 4.36 2.43 5.30
CA ALA A 44 4.97 2.81 4.05
C ALA A 44 4.32 4.10 3.55
N ALA A 45 5.10 4.96 2.93
CA ALA A 45 4.65 6.23 2.41
C ALA A 45 5.22 6.48 1.02
N ARG A 46 4.43 7.18 0.21
CA ARG A 46 4.81 7.70 -1.10
C ARG A 46 4.34 9.15 -1.20
N GLY A 47 5.20 10.03 -1.68
CA GLY A 47 4.88 11.44 -1.91
C GLY A 47 4.92 11.80 -3.38
N THR A 48 4.02 12.68 -3.79
CA THR A 48 4.01 13.30 -5.12
C THR A 48 3.61 14.76 -4.99
N MET A 49 4.04 15.60 -5.93
CA MET A 49 3.62 17.00 -6.02
C MET A 49 2.75 17.19 -7.27
N PRO A 50 1.41 17.05 -7.17
CA PRO A 50 0.53 17.31 -8.31
C PRO A 50 0.54 18.78 -8.77
N GLU A 51 0.78 19.70 -7.84
CA GLU A 51 0.86 21.15 -8.04
C GLU A 51 2.08 21.70 -7.27
N ASP A 52 2.55 22.90 -7.61
CA ASP A 52 3.83 23.45 -7.14
C ASP A 52 3.94 23.55 -5.62
N ASP A 53 2.83 23.74 -4.91
CA ASP A 53 2.76 23.87 -3.45
C ASP A 53 1.92 22.79 -2.77
N VAL A 54 1.43 21.80 -3.51
CA VAL A 54 0.58 20.72 -2.97
C VAL A 54 1.35 19.42 -2.93
N VAL A 55 1.45 18.83 -1.76
CA VAL A 55 2.05 17.51 -1.52
C VAL A 55 0.94 16.49 -1.31
N LYS A 56 0.84 15.52 -2.22
CA LYS A 56 0.02 14.32 -2.03
C LYS A 56 0.87 13.24 -1.36
N VAL A 57 0.46 12.83 -0.16
CA VAL A 57 1.10 11.73 0.58
C VAL A 57 0.14 10.54 0.64
N GLU A 58 0.54 9.44 0.01
CA GLU A 58 -0.15 8.15 0.06
C GLU A 58 0.51 7.29 1.12
N LEU A 59 -0.29 6.77 2.04
CA LEU A 59 0.18 5.95 3.15
C LEU A 59 -0.38 4.54 3.01
N ARG A 60 0.39 3.55 3.50
CA ARG A 60 -0.10 2.19 3.73
C ARG A 60 0.34 1.72 5.10
N PHE A 61 -0.65 1.42 5.94
CA PHE A 61 -0.49 0.73 7.21
C PHE A 61 -0.75 -0.75 6.99
N VAL A 62 0.21 -1.58 7.37
CA VAL A 62 0.16 -3.03 7.10
C VAL A 62 0.48 -3.78 8.39
N HIS A 63 -0.32 -4.80 8.70
CA HIS A 63 0.08 -5.84 9.66
C HIS A 63 0.97 -6.84 8.92
N VAL A 64 2.19 -6.97 9.40
CA VAL A 64 3.23 -7.87 8.92
C VAL A 64 3.15 -9.13 9.75
N GLY A 65 2.63 -10.20 9.16
CA GLY A 65 2.39 -11.47 9.82
C GLY A 65 1.82 -12.48 8.83
N ASP A 66 1.30 -13.59 9.34
CA ASP A 66 0.56 -14.58 8.55
C ASP A 66 -0.90 -14.67 9.06
N PRO A 67 -1.89 -14.13 8.34
CA PRO A 67 -1.76 -13.47 7.03
C PRO A 67 -1.35 -11.99 7.15
N SER A 68 -0.53 -11.53 6.22
CA SER A 68 -0.24 -10.10 6.08
C SER A 68 -1.45 -9.39 5.49
N ARG A 69 -1.82 -8.24 6.05
CA ARG A 69 -2.99 -7.47 5.61
C ARG A 69 -2.76 -5.98 5.64
N ILE A 70 -3.35 -5.26 4.68
CA ILE A 70 -3.45 -3.81 4.72
C ILE A 70 -4.51 -3.45 5.77
N LEU A 71 -4.13 -2.67 6.78
CA LEU A 71 -5.03 -2.15 7.79
C LEU A 71 -5.77 -0.92 7.27
N ALA A 72 -5.04 -0.03 6.60
CA ALA A 72 -5.58 1.18 5.99
C ALA A 72 -4.61 1.73 4.94
N ALA A 73 -5.15 2.44 3.94
CA ALA A 73 -4.36 3.09 2.90
C ALA A 73 -4.86 4.52 2.59
N PRO A 74 -4.74 5.47 3.54
CA PRO A 74 -5.18 6.84 3.30
C PRO A 74 -4.28 7.58 2.31
N SER A 75 -4.84 8.64 1.73
CA SER A 75 -4.07 9.69 1.04
C SER A 75 -4.44 11.05 1.59
N LEU A 76 -3.46 11.93 1.77
CA LEU A 76 -3.66 13.32 2.18
C LEU A 76 -3.12 14.27 1.11
N LEU A 77 -3.75 15.43 0.99
CA LEU A 77 -3.20 16.61 0.31
C LEU A 77 -2.83 17.62 1.40
N VAL A 78 -1.57 18.03 1.42
CA VAL A 78 -1.02 18.97 2.40
C VAL A 78 -0.24 20.02 1.63
N ARG A 79 -0.38 21.31 1.96
CA ARG A 79 0.47 22.33 1.34
C ARG A 79 1.90 22.19 1.84
N ALA A 80 2.88 22.48 0.99
CA ALA A 80 4.28 22.45 1.37
C ALA A 80 4.55 23.45 2.52
N GLY A 81 5.17 22.98 3.60
CA GLY A 81 5.39 23.75 4.83
C GLY A 81 4.27 23.60 5.87
N GLU A 82 3.18 22.90 5.54
CA GLU A 82 2.07 22.64 6.45
C GLU A 82 2.10 21.22 7.03
N THR A 83 1.20 21.00 8.00
CA THR A 83 0.97 19.71 8.64
C THR A 83 -0.45 19.23 8.33
N GLY A 84 -0.59 17.99 7.87
CA GLY A 84 -1.86 17.29 7.72
C GLY A 84 -1.99 16.18 8.75
N GLU A 85 -3.24 15.85 9.10
CA GLU A 85 -3.55 14.72 9.98
C GLU A 85 -4.62 13.86 9.33
N VAL A 86 -4.51 12.54 9.50
CA VAL A 86 -5.60 11.60 9.18
C VAL A 86 -5.76 10.61 10.32
N MET A 87 -7.00 10.26 10.62
CA MET A 87 -7.36 9.17 11.51
C MET A 87 -8.41 8.30 10.80
N ILE A 88 -8.19 6.98 10.83
CA ILE A 88 -9.11 5.99 10.29
C ILE A 88 -9.45 5.00 11.41
N GLU A 89 -10.73 4.88 11.69
CA GLU A 89 -11.28 3.90 12.62
C GLU A 89 -11.82 2.70 11.84
N GLY A 90 -11.25 1.53 12.09
CA GLY A 90 -11.57 0.26 11.44
C GLY A 90 -11.94 -0.80 12.47
N GLY A 91 -13.12 -0.68 13.07
CA GLY A 91 -13.59 -1.62 14.10
C GLY A 91 -12.71 -1.55 15.36
N SER A 92 -11.99 -2.63 15.66
CA SER A 92 -11.05 -2.66 16.81
C SER A 92 -9.71 -1.98 16.52
N THR A 93 -9.38 -1.70 15.26
CA THR A 93 -8.10 -1.09 14.87
C THR A 93 -8.31 0.38 14.52
N THR A 94 -7.53 1.26 15.13
CA THR A 94 -7.45 2.68 14.74
C THR A 94 -6.05 2.96 14.22
N VAL A 95 -5.95 3.59 13.06
CA VAL A 95 -4.68 4.14 12.58
C VAL A 95 -4.76 5.66 12.50
N SER A 96 -3.66 6.34 12.79
CA SER A 96 -3.52 7.76 12.53
C SER A 96 -2.15 8.10 11.99
N ALA A 97 -2.06 9.21 11.28
CA ALA A 97 -0.80 9.77 10.82
C ALA A 97 -0.82 11.29 10.96
N LEU A 98 0.27 11.84 11.48
CA LEU A 98 0.62 13.25 11.33
C LEU A 98 1.66 13.35 10.20
N VAL A 99 1.34 14.10 9.15
CA VAL A 99 2.20 14.34 8.00
C VAL A 99 2.70 15.76 8.07
N ARG A 100 3.98 15.96 8.32
CA ARG A 100 4.65 17.26 8.35
C ARG A 100 5.44 17.43 7.07
N THR A 101 5.29 18.58 6.43
CA THR A 101 6.05 18.92 5.23
C THR A 101 6.93 20.14 5.48
N GLU A 102 8.16 20.11 5.01
CA GLU A 102 9.11 21.21 5.09
C GLU A 102 9.66 21.49 3.70
N ALA A 103 9.49 22.71 3.21
CA ALA A 103 10.12 23.14 1.97
C ALA A 103 11.62 23.40 2.23
N SER A 104 12.49 22.76 1.44
CA SER A 104 13.94 22.86 1.54
C SER A 104 14.54 23.05 0.15
N ASP A 105 14.86 24.31 -0.18
CA ASP A 105 15.41 24.73 -1.47
C ASP A 105 14.62 24.20 -2.68
N SER A 106 15.10 23.09 -3.26
CA SER A 106 14.54 22.43 -4.44
C SER A 106 13.81 21.14 -4.12
N THR A 107 13.63 20.80 -2.84
CA THR A 107 12.98 19.55 -2.40
C THR A 107 11.94 19.83 -1.32
N VAL A 108 10.96 18.93 -1.19
CA VAL A 108 10.06 18.93 -0.05
C VAL A 108 10.38 17.73 0.82
N ILE A 109 10.73 17.99 2.08
CA ILE A 109 10.91 16.95 3.08
C ILE A 109 9.56 16.60 3.67
N VAL A 110 9.24 15.31 3.72
CA VAL A 110 8.04 14.78 4.35
C VAL A 110 8.44 13.91 5.53
N VAL A 111 7.85 14.20 6.69
CA VAL A 111 7.94 13.37 7.90
C VAL A 111 6.54 12.86 8.22
N VAL A 112 6.41 11.54 8.38
CA VAL A 112 5.15 10.90 8.74
C VAL A 112 5.32 10.21 10.08
N ASP A 113 4.53 10.64 11.06
CA ASP A 113 4.41 10.00 12.38
C ASP A 113 3.13 9.15 12.39
N GLY A 114 3.28 7.84 12.23
CA GLY A 114 2.16 6.90 12.28
C GLY A 114 1.88 6.43 13.71
N THR A 115 0.61 6.17 14.01
CA THR A 115 0.17 5.45 15.20
C THR A 115 -0.81 4.35 14.79
N ILE A 116 -0.63 3.16 15.36
CA ILE A 116 -1.56 2.04 15.21
C ILE A 116 -2.01 1.64 16.62
N ALA A 117 -3.31 1.65 16.85
CA ALA A 117 -3.95 1.22 18.08
C ALA A 117 -4.91 0.06 17.80
N GLU A 118 -4.97 -0.88 18.73
CA GLU A 118 -5.93 -1.99 18.72
C GLU A 118 -6.63 -2.02 20.06
N ASP A 119 -7.96 -2.09 20.04
CA ASP A 119 -8.82 -2.06 21.23
C ASP A 119 -8.52 -0.85 22.14
N GLY A 120 -8.23 0.30 21.51
CA GLY A 120 -7.89 1.55 22.19
C GLY A 120 -6.46 1.63 22.76
N VAL A 121 -5.64 0.58 22.59
CA VAL A 121 -4.26 0.53 23.08
C VAL A 121 -3.29 0.75 21.92
N THR A 122 -2.40 1.73 22.03
CA THR A 122 -1.33 1.92 21.05
C THR A 122 -0.41 0.70 20.98
N ARG A 123 -0.35 0.05 19.81
CA ARG A 123 0.50 -1.10 19.52
C ARG A 123 1.81 -0.72 18.84
N SER A 124 1.79 0.31 17.99
CA SER A 124 2.97 0.73 17.23
C SER A 124 2.97 2.23 16.92
N ARG A 125 4.18 2.80 16.81
CA ARG A 125 4.43 4.21 16.46
C ARG A 125 5.56 4.32 15.42
N PRO A 126 5.34 3.87 14.18
CA PRO A 126 6.36 3.98 13.13
C PRO A 126 6.52 5.42 12.65
N GLN A 127 7.76 5.82 12.36
CA GLN A 127 8.06 7.12 11.74
C GLN A 127 8.85 6.89 10.45
N VAL A 128 8.48 7.60 9.38
CA VAL A 128 9.27 7.65 8.14
C VAL A 128 9.58 9.09 7.76
N ARG A 129 10.73 9.30 7.13
CA ARG A 129 11.15 10.57 6.55
C ARG A 129 11.70 10.35 5.17
N PHE A 130 11.26 11.13 4.20
CA PHE A 130 11.73 11.07 2.81
C PHE A 130 11.66 12.44 2.15
N ALA A 131 12.33 12.59 1.01
CA ALA A 131 12.34 13.81 0.21
C ALA A 131 11.58 13.59 -1.10
N ILE A 132 10.86 14.61 -1.55
CA ILE A 132 10.24 14.67 -2.87
C ILE A 132 11.03 15.68 -3.70
N ASP A 133 11.46 15.25 -4.89
CA ASP A 133 12.08 16.13 -5.87
C ASP A 133 11.03 16.61 -6.90
N PRO A 134 10.59 17.87 -6.85
CA PRO A 134 9.61 18.44 -7.78
C PRO A 134 10.12 18.47 -9.23
N SER A 135 11.44 18.49 -9.48
CA SER A 135 11.98 18.50 -10.85
C SER A 135 11.73 17.17 -11.60
N SER A 136 11.48 16.09 -10.86
CA SER A 136 11.05 14.81 -11.43
C SER A 136 9.59 14.80 -11.90
N ALA A 137 8.75 15.72 -11.39
CA ALA A 137 7.36 15.86 -11.80
C ALA A 137 7.22 16.59 -13.15
N ASP A 138 8.12 17.53 -13.46
CA ASP A 138 8.13 18.25 -14.74
C ASP A 138 8.55 17.36 -15.92
N LEU A 139 9.46 16.40 -15.70
CA LEU A 139 9.83 15.42 -16.75
C LEU A 139 8.65 14.55 -17.19
N ALA A 140 7.70 14.25 -16.29
CA ALA A 140 6.49 13.51 -16.63
C ALA A 140 5.48 14.34 -17.43
N LYS A 141 5.45 15.66 -17.24
CA LYS A 141 4.59 16.60 -18.00
C LYS A 141 5.11 16.86 -19.42
N VAL A 142 6.42 16.82 -19.63
CA VAL A 142 7.04 17.04 -20.96
C VAL A 142 6.88 15.82 -21.88
N SER A 143 6.55 14.64 -21.36
CA SER A 143 6.39 13.41 -22.14
C SER A 143 4.99 13.15 -22.70
N ASP A 144 4.07 14.11 -22.71
CA ASP A 144 2.79 13.97 -23.42
C ASP A 144 2.95 14.43 -24.88
N PRO A 145 3.04 13.52 -25.88
CA PRO A 145 3.16 13.90 -27.28
C PRO A 145 1.76 14.12 -27.86
N ALA A 146 1.11 15.19 -27.42
CA ALA A 146 -0.14 15.65 -28.00
C ALA A 146 -0.20 17.19 -27.95
N ALA A 147 0.73 17.83 -28.65
CA ALA A 147 0.61 19.21 -29.12
C ALA A 147 0.41 19.22 -30.63
#